data_AF-A0A256JDJ4-F1
#
_entry.id   AF-A0A256JDJ4-F1
#
_cell.length_a   1.000
_cell.length_b   1.000
_cell.length_c   1.000
_cell.angle_alpha   90.00
_cell.angle_beta   90.00
_cell.angle_gamma   90.00
#
_symmetry.space_group_name_H-M   'P 1'
#
loop_
_entity.id
_entity.type
_entity.pdbx_description
1 polymer ?
#
loop_
_entity_poly.entity_id
_entity_poly.type
_entity_poly.pdbx_seq_one_letter_code
_entity_poly.pdbx_strand_id
1 'polypeptide(L)'
;MGQPALFLSLGKLIDLLEPEIGYPGETQSISQEQFHSEVEKIVERELARVHEAVSSGGGLSSDLLLLDAGRVSDVEEYAELLGISVDRLTEMTSQSDEVTLIVDEMEESYARLEELIRSTTGPLRDTVDKIQSGKSKFYLIGGFGYASVHEIGEAEYRRVETLTLPIIKPDNIDDIFGETLPLAQRNFIWWMSRGRPGWLETAQEAHEYHSGEIDGAYDTLGEIPGTTMSRVSMLSMEDLEEFCGDISHDARDVTAYTIFTPTPTQLDTLGEEDLVSRLQRMSAPVMLADGLLDIETVTEAFLDGVQSRDSYEQYDVSDQVIRRYVRRFLKSISNSDDQVVFGDAVSATFQHGEICRDRMLGPLAERVHDLALEEAGEEHQETIDFLYELAQFIDNTDMTSLSRDFDEFIEVFSDNSPSDLTESGYIGPAFGSLVAIFPSLITNPRLTFAGTATTESEQFSELVGILSSMDAPESRLAELGEIMTEDPR
;
A
#
# COMPACT_ATOMS: atom_id res chain seq x y z
N MET A 1 27.60 11.26 12.98
CA MET A 1 28.17 12.10 11.91
C MET A 1 27.33 11.81 10.68
N GLY A 2 26.83 12.83 9.98
CA GLY A 2 26.15 12.61 8.70
C GLY A 2 27.17 12.36 7.58
N GLN A 3 26.88 11.39 6.71
CA GLN A 3 27.63 11.08 5.48
C GLN A 3 26.97 11.82 4.30
N PRO A 4 27.72 12.25 3.26
CA PRO A 4 27.13 12.79 2.05
C PRO A 4 26.38 11.70 1.28
N ALA A 5 25.25 12.08 0.67
CA ALA A 5 24.46 11.19 -0.17
C ALA A 5 24.27 11.77 -1.57
N LEU A 6 24.29 10.91 -2.59
CA LEU A 6 23.94 11.22 -3.97
C LEU A 6 22.70 10.42 -4.37
N PHE A 7 21.78 11.06 -5.09
CA PHE A 7 20.50 10.46 -5.50
C PHE A 7 20.34 10.50 -7.03
N LEU A 8 19.95 9.38 -7.63
CA LEU A 8 19.66 9.24 -9.07
C LEU A 8 18.86 7.96 -9.38
N SER A 9 18.27 7.85 -10.57
CA SER A 9 17.72 6.57 -11.04
C SER A 9 18.80 5.67 -11.65
N LEU A 10 18.53 4.37 -11.78
CA LEU A 10 19.47 3.45 -12.44
C LEU A 10 19.72 3.86 -13.91
N GLY A 11 18.68 4.30 -14.62
CA GLY A 11 18.82 4.80 -15.99
C GLY A 11 19.81 5.96 -16.07
N LYS A 12 19.72 6.90 -15.12
CA LYS A 12 20.65 8.04 -15.04
C LYS A 12 22.08 7.60 -14.71
N LEU A 13 22.26 6.60 -13.85
CA LEU A 13 23.58 6.05 -13.54
C LEU A 13 24.23 5.44 -14.79
N ILE A 14 23.45 4.69 -15.57
CA ILE A 14 23.92 4.09 -16.82
C ILE A 14 24.28 5.18 -17.84
N ASP A 15 23.47 6.23 -17.98
CA ASP A 15 23.75 7.34 -18.88
C ASP A 15 25.03 8.12 -18.51
N LEU A 16 25.36 8.20 -17.21
CA LEU A 16 26.63 8.77 -16.74
C LEU A 16 27.83 7.85 -17.00
N LEU A 17 27.58 6.53 -17.07
CA LEU A 17 28.59 5.50 -17.23
C LEU A 17 28.94 5.25 -18.70
N GLU A 18 27.95 5.21 -19.60
CA GLU A 18 28.12 4.90 -21.03
C GLU A 18 29.26 5.71 -21.72
N PRO A 19 29.39 7.04 -21.49
CA PRO A 19 30.48 7.83 -22.07
C PRO A 19 31.87 7.45 -21.55
N GLU A 20 31.98 7.06 -20.27
CA GLU A 20 33.26 6.72 -19.63
C GLU A 20 33.83 5.40 -20.16
N ILE A 21 32.95 4.48 -20.59
CA ILE A 21 33.31 3.15 -21.08
C ILE A 21 33.24 3.01 -22.61
N GLY A 22 32.78 4.05 -23.29
CA GLY A 22 32.67 4.10 -24.75
C GLY A 22 31.58 3.21 -25.35
N TYR A 23 30.46 3.01 -24.63
CA TYR A 23 29.29 2.22 -25.09
C TYR A 23 28.32 3.10 -25.90
N PRO A 24 27.63 2.57 -26.95
CA PRO A 24 27.69 1.21 -27.52
C PRO A 24 28.82 1.00 -28.56
N GLY A 25 29.89 1.81 -28.50
CA GLY A 25 30.99 1.85 -29.47
C GLY A 25 32.03 0.73 -29.36
N GLU A 26 33.27 1.07 -28.94
CA GLU A 26 34.44 0.17 -29.00
C GLU A 26 34.35 -1.03 -28.03
N THR A 27 33.54 -0.92 -26.99
CA THR A 27 33.38 -1.93 -25.93
C THR A 27 31.95 -2.46 -25.96
N GLN A 28 31.76 -3.75 -26.30
CA GLN A 28 30.43 -4.37 -26.31
C GLN A 28 29.88 -4.66 -24.90
N SER A 29 30.73 -4.64 -23.87
CA SER A 29 30.38 -4.94 -22.47
C SER A 29 31.60 -4.76 -21.56
N ILE A 30 31.42 -4.37 -20.30
CA ILE A 30 32.47 -4.24 -19.29
C ILE A 30 32.43 -5.38 -18.26
N SER A 31 33.50 -5.54 -17.47
CA SER A 31 33.49 -6.44 -16.30
C SER A 31 32.83 -5.79 -15.09
N GLN A 32 32.39 -6.60 -14.13
CA GLN A 32 31.83 -6.09 -12.86
C GLN A 32 32.86 -5.25 -12.08
N GLU A 33 34.13 -5.66 -12.06
CA GLU A 33 35.22 -4.88 -11.46
C GLU A 33 35.40 -3.50 -12.12
N GLN A 34 35.30 -3.44 -13.45
CA GLN A 34 35.38 -2.19 -14.20
C GLN A 34 34.16 -1.32 -13.90
N PHE A 35 32.95 -1.89 -13.93
CA PHE A 35 31.72 -1.19 -13.55
C PHE A 35 31.85 -0.50 -12.19
N HIS A 36 32.25 -1.25 -11.16
CA HIS A 36 32.49 -0.70 -9.83
C HIS A 36 33.46 0.49 -9.84
N SER A 37 34.59 0.32 -10.54
CA SER A 37 35.65 1.34 -10.58
C SER A 37 35.21 2.61 -11.30
N GLU A 38 34.34 2.49 -12.32
CA GLU A 38 33.78 3.66 -12.99
C GLU A 38 32.68 4.32 -12.15
N VAL A 39 31.83 3.56 -11.46
CA VAL A 39 30.85 4.12 -10.51
C VAL A 39 31.55 4.89 -9.39
N GLU A 40 32.66 4.38 -8.84
CA GLU A 40 33.45 5.13 -7.84
C GLU A 40 33.93 6.49 -8.39
N LYS A 41 34.41 6.54 -9.63
CA LYS A 41 34.82 7.82 -10.26
C LYS A 41 33.64 8.76 -10.48
N ILE A 42 32.47 8.24 -10.86
CA ILE A 42 31.25 9.03 -11.01
C ILE A 42 30.88 9.62 -9.65
N VAL A 43 30.81 8.81 -8.60
CA VAL A 43 30.50 9.27 -7.24
C VAL A 43 31.46 10.36 -6.78
N GLU A 44 32.77 10.17 -6.95
CA GLU A 44 33.77 11.19 -6.60
C GLU A 44 33.59 12.50 -7.39
N ARG A 45 33.36 12.39 -8.70
CA ARG A 45 33.16 13.56 -9.58
C ARG A 45 31.89 14.32 -9.21
N GLU A 46 30.79 13.62 -9.04
CA GLU A 46 29.49 14.24 -8.76
C GLU A 46 29.46 14.84 -7.35
N LEU A 47 30.08 14.21 -6.36
CA LEU A 47 30.25 14.80 -5.04
C LEU A 47 31.09 16.09 -5.10
N ALA A 48 32.17 16.10 -5.89
CA ALA A 48 32.99 17.31 -6.07
C ALA A 48 32.19 18.45 -6.73
N ARG A 49 31.32 18.13 -7.70
CA ARG A 49 30.41 19.12 -8.32
C ARG A 49 29.42 19.68 -7.31
N VAL A 50 28.82 18.81 -6.48
CA VAL A 50 27.93 19.21 -5.39
C VAL A 50 28.66 20.10 -4.40
N HIS A 51 29.86 19.73 -3.98
CA HIS A 51 30.66 20.53 -3.05
C HIS A 51 31.00 21.92 -3.61
N GLU A 52 31.33 22.02 -4.89
CA GLU A 52 31.58 23.31 -5.56
C GLU A 52 30.31 24.18 -5.59
N ALA A 53 29.15 23.59 -5.92
CA ALA A 53 27.88 24.30 -5.91
C ALA A 53 27.53 24.83 -4.52
N VAL A 54 27.62 23.98 -3.49
CA VAL A 54 27.35 24.35 -2.10
C VAL A 54 28.34 25.42 -1.60
N SER A 55 29.64 25.25 -1.86
CA SER A 55 30.69 26.16 -1.37
C SER A 55 30.67 27.53 -2.04
N SER A 56 30.16 27.62 -3.27
CA SER A 56 30.05 28.87 -4.00
C SER A 56 28.81 29.68 -3.65
N GLY A 57 27.86 29.11 -2.91
CA GLY A 57 26.55 29.71 -2.62
C GLY A 57 25.75 29.99 -3.90
N GLY A 58 26.00 29.20 -4.95
CA GLY A 58 25.28 29.30 -6.22
C GLY A 58 23.91 28.64 -6.16
N GLY A 59 23.09 28.84 -7.20
CA GLY A 59 21.82 28.11 -7.33
C GLY A 59 22.08 26.61 -7.48
N LEU A 60 21.30 25.80 -6.80
CA LEU A 60 21.28 24.36 -6.99
C LEU A 60 20.49 24.05 -8.27
N SER A 61 21.08 23.22 -9.13
CA SER A 61 20.46 22.84 -10.39
C SER A 61 19.99 21.39 -10.33
N SER A 62 18.94 21.08 -11.07
CA SER A 62 18.32 19.74 -11.11
C SER A 62 19.24 18.65 -11.69
N ASP A 63 20.38 19.02 -12.28
CA ASP A 63 21.39 18.07 -12.76
C ASP A 63 22.44 17.70 -11.69
N LEU A 64 22.39 18.32 -10.51
CA LEU A 64 23.12 17.84 -9.34
C LEU A 64 22.40 16.61 -8.79
N LEU A 65 23.17 15.59 -8.41
CA LEU A 65 22.64 14.34 -7.85
C LEU A 65 22.25 14.51 -6.38
N LEU A 66 21.43 15.52 -6.09
CA LEU A 66 20.89 15.83 -4.78
C LEU A 66 19.37 15.64 -4.83
N LEU A 67 18.83 14.94 -3.84
CA LEU A 67 17.38 14.81 -3.68
C LEU A 67 16.76 16.21 -3.61
N ASP A 68 15.67 16.45 -4.35
CA ASP A 68 14.93 17.73 -4.39
C ASP A 68 15.69 19.00 -4.78
N ALA A 69 16.95 18.91 -5.25
CA ALA A 69 17.72 20.11 -5.62
C ALA A 69 17.10 20.92 -6.78
N GLY A 70 16.25 20.29 -7.61
CA GLY A 70 15.49 21.00 -8.64
C GLY A 70 14.28 21.79 -8.13
N ARG A 71 13.86 21.55 -6.89
CA ARG A 71 12.66 22.16 -6.27
C ARG A 71 13.00 23.37 -5.40
N VAL A 72 14.27 23.53 -5.00
CA VAL A 72 14.77 24.65 -4.20
C VAL A 72 15.51 25.68 -5.05
N SER A 73 15.56 26.93 -4.57
CA SER A 73 16.13 28.06 -5.30
C SER A 73 17.62 28.29 -5.02
N ASP A 74 18.10 27.94 -3.81
CA ASP A 74 19.49 28.10 -3.40
C ASP A 74 19.93 27.09 -2.31
N VAL A 75 21.19 27.20 -1.88
CA VAL A 75 21.83 26.30 -0.92
C VAL A 75 21.29 26.51 0.50
N GLU A 76 20.93 27.74 0.84
CA GLU A 76 20.32 28.09 2.13
C GLU A 76 18.98 27.39 2.31
N GLU A 77 18.09 27.48 1.32
CA GLU A 77 16.79 26.79 1.32
C GLU A 77 16.95 25.28 1.41
N TYR A 78 17.92 24.72 0.68
CA TYR A 78 18.20 23.28 0.75
C TYR A 78 18.72 22.83 2.11
N ALA A 79 19.61 23.62 2.72
CA ALA A 79 20.14 23.31 4.05
C ALA A 79 19.03 23.39 5.13
N GLU A 80 18.11 24.35 5.01
CA GLU A 80 16.93 24.47 5.86
C GLU A 80 16.02 23.25 5.73
N LEU A 81 15.74 22.80 4.49
CA LEU A 81 14.95 21.60 4.22
C LEU A 81 15.54 20.33 4.85
N LEU A 82 16.87 20.25 4.94
CA LEU A 82 17.61 19.17 5.60
C LEU A 82 17.76 19.36 7.13
N GLY A 83 17.31 20.48 7.69
CA GLY A 83 17.44 20.80 9.11
C GLY A 83 18.90 21.01 9.56
N ILE A 84 19.79 21.44 8.68
CA ILE A 84 21.22 21.65 8.95
C ILE A 84 21.70 23.04 8.53
N SER A 85 22.90 23.45 8.99
CA SER A 85 23.51 24.70 8.51
C SER A 85 24.24 24.51 7.19
N VAL A 86 24.36 25.58 6.40
CA VAL A 86 25.18 25.60 5.17
C VAL A 86 26.64 25.22 5.45
N ASP A 87 27.21 25.68 6.58
CA ASP A 87 28.56 25.28 7.00
C ASP A 87 28.67 23.76 7.18
N ARG A 88 27.63 23.14 7.77
CA ARG A 88 27.58 21.70 7.99
C ARG A 88 27.40 20.93 6.68
N LEU A 89 26.56 21.42 5.78
CA LEU A 89 26.38 20.86 4.44
C LEU A 89 27.69 20.94 3.63
N THR A 90 28.40 22.06 3.71
CA THR A 90 29.71 22.26 3.09
C THR A 90 30.76 21.29 3.65
N GLU A 91 30.78 21.10 4.97
CA GLU A 91 31.65 20.13 5.63
C GLU A 91 31.34 18.70 5.16
N MET A 92 30.06 18.31 5.12
CA MET A 92 29.64 16.97 4.69
C MET A 92 30.00 16.68 3.24
N THR A 93 29.76 17.62 2.33
CA THR A 93 30.08 17.46 0.90
C THR A 93 31.58 17.45 0.61
N SER A 94 32.40 17.93 1.53
CA SER A 94 33.87 17.86 1.43
C SER A 94 34.45 16.49 1.80
N GLN A 95 33.66 15.60 2.39
CA GLN A 95 34.10 14.27 2.84
C GLN A 95 33.97 13.24 1.70
N SER A 96 35.08 12.83 1.10
CA SER A 96 35.08 11.89 -0.03
C SER A 96 35.25 10.41 0.35
N ASP A 97 35.45 10.12 1.62
CA ASP A 97 35.96 8.81 2.05
C ASP A 97 34.84 7.75 2.19
N GLU A 98 33.59 8.20 2.38
CA GLU A 98 32.39 7.35 2.46
C GLU A 98 31.16 8.12 1.97
N VAL A 99 30.63 7.77 0.80
CA VAL A 99 29.45 8.41 0.20
C VAL A 99 28.29 7.42 0.12
N THR A 100 27.07 7.84 0.41
CA THR A 100 25.88 7.01 0.16
C THR A 100 25.36 7.28 -1.24
N LEU A 101 25.35 6.27 -2.10
CA LEU A 101 24.74 6.32 -3.42
C LEU A 101 23.35 5.71 -3.34
N ILE A 102 22.32 6.53 -3.50
CA ILE A 102 20.91 6.10 -3.56
C ILE A 102 20.52 6.02 -5.03
N VAL A 103 20.24 4.81 -5.50
CA VAL A 103 19.79 4.53 -6.87
C VAL A 103 18.34 4.10 -6.83
N ASP A 104 17.44 4.95 -7.29
CA ASP A 104 16.00 4.64 -7.36
C ASP A 104 15.64 3.87 -8.65
N GLU A 105 14.47 3.23 -8.64
CA GLU A 105 13.89 2.51 -9.79
C GLU A 105 14.89 1.54 -10.45
N MET A 106 15.56 0.74 -9.63
CA MET A 106 16.58 -0.20 -10.07
C MET A 106 16.06 -1.20 -11.12
N GLU A 107 14.75 -1.43 -11.20
CA GLU A 107 14.11 -2.29 -12.18
C GLU A 107 14.05 -1.70 -13.59
N GLU A 108 13.88 -0.38 -13.71
CA GLU A 108 13.49 0.25 -14.97
C GLU A 108 14.58 0.07 -16.04
N SER A 109 15.83 0.04 -15.59
CA SER A 109 17.01 -0.08 -16.44
C SER A 109 17.88 -1.30 -16.10
N TYR A 110 17.35 -2.29 -15.39
CA TYR A 110 18.13 -3.48 -15.00
C TYR A 110 18.58 -4.29 -16.22
N ALA A 111 17.70 -4.47 -17.21
CA ALA A 111 18.05 -5.13 -18.46
C ALA A 111 19.19 -4.42 -19.21
N ARG A 112 19.20 -3.07 -19.21
CA ARG A 112 20.31 -2.28 -19.79
C ARG A 112 21.61 -2.55 -19.03
N LEU A 113 21.54 -2.65 -17.70
CA LEU A 113 22.69 -2.96 -16.85
C LEU A 113 23.25 -4.36 -17.13
N GLU A 114 22.38 -5.37 -17.31
CA GLU A 114 22.79 -6.74 -17.67
C GLU A 114 23.46 -6.81 -19.04
N GLU A 115 22.95 -6.08 -20.04
CA GLU A 115 23.58 -5.99 -21.35
C GLU A 115 24.97 -5.34 -21.28
N LEU A 116 25.10 -4.34 -20.40
CA LEU A 116 26.35 -3.59 -20.22
C LEU A 116 27.44 -4.41 -19.53
N ILE A 117 27.07 -5.27 -18.58
CA ILE A 117 28.01 -6.00 -17.72
C ILE A 117 28.01 -7.49 -18.05
N ARG A 118 29.10 -7.99 -18.63
CA ARG A 118 29.27 -9.43 -18.86
C ARG A 118 29.42 -10.16 -17.53
N SER A 119 28.37 -10.82 -17.07
CA SER A 119 28.43 -11.66 -15.89
C SER A 119 27.64 -12.98 -16.03
N THR A 120 27.98 -13.95 -15.19
CA THR A 120 27.23 -15.21 -15.05
C THR A 120 26.49 -15.30 -13.72
N THR A 121 26.61 -14.31 -12.84
CA THR A 121 26.14 -14.37 -11.45
C THR A 121 25.55 -13.04 -10.95
N GLY A 122 25.04 -12.19 -11.85
CA GLY A 122 24.42 -10.89 -11.56
C GLY A 122 25.36 -9.70 -11.83
N PRO A 123 24.87 -8.57 -12.39
CA PRO A 123 25.68 -7.42 -12.81
C PRO A 123 26.39 -6.66 -11.67
N LEU A 124 25.84 -6.67 -10.44
CA LEU A 124 26.28 -5.87 -9.29
C LEU A 124 27.16 -6.65 -8.31
N ARG A 125 27.34 -7.96 -8.48
CA ARG A 125 28.04 -8.82 -7.53
C ARG A 125 29.38 -8.28 -7.01
N ASP A 126 30.34 -7.96 -7.88
CA ASP A 126 31.66 -7.47 -7.41
C ASP A 126 31.53 -6.13 -6.67
N THR A 127 30.56 -5.29 -7.05
CA THR A 127 30.27 -4.03 -6.35
C THR A 127 29.84 -4.32 -4.92
N VAL A 128 28.88 -5.22 -4.73
CA VAL A 128 28.40 -5.63 -3.40
C VAL A 128 29.51 -6.28 -2.57
N ASP A 129 30.31 -7.18 -3.16
CA ASP A 129 31.44 -7.83 -2.47
C ASP A 129 32.51 -6.80 -2.02
N LYS A 130 32.77 -5.75 -2.82
CA LYS A 130 33.70 -4.67 -2.45
C LYS A 130 33.15 -3.76 -1.36
N ILE A 131 31.86 -3.43 -1.40
CA ILE A 131 31.17 -2.67 -0.33
C ILE A 131 31.25 -3.46 0.99
N GLN A 132 30.83 -4.73 0.96
CA GLN A 132 30.82 -5.60 2.15
C GLN A 132 32.22 -5.78 2.76
N SER A 133 33.27 -5.82 1.93
CA SER A 133 34.65 -5.96 2.40
C SER A 133 35.31 -4.64 2.81
N GLY A 134 34.59 -3.51 2.79
CA GLY A 134 35.09 -2.18 3.16
C GLY A 134 36.13 -1.65 2.18
N LYS A 135 36.06 -2.07 0.91
CA LYS A 135 37.00 -1.68 -0.16
C LYS A 135 36.39 -0.69 -1.15
N SER A 136 35.12 -0.34 -0.98
CA SER A 136 34.46 0.69 -1.77
C SER A 136 34.47 2.02 -1.04
N LYS A 137 34.50 3.12 -1.79
CA LYS A 137 34.30 4.48 -1.28
C LYS A 137 32.84 4.88 -1.13
N PHE A 138 31.91 4.03 -1.53
CA PHE A 138 30.49 4.31 -1.39
C PHE A 138 29.71 3.13 -0.77
N TYR A 139 28.60 3.47 -0.16
CA TYR A 139 27.52 2.56 0.18
C TYR A 139 26.44 2.65 -0.90
N LEU A 140 25.80 1.53 -1.25
CA LEU A 140 24.73 1.50 -2.24
C LEU A 140 23.39 1.30 -1.53
N ILE A 141 22.46 2.20 -1.79
CA ILE A 141 21.04 2.07 -1.47
C ILE A 141 20.27 1.93 -2.78
N GLY A 142 19.55 0.82 -2.97
CA GLY A 142 18.74 0.57 -4.16
C GLY A 142 17.24 0.67 -3.87
N GLY A 143 16.54 1.51 -4.61
CA GLY A 143 15.08 1.58 -4.71
C GLY A 143 14.56 0.54 -5.71
N PHE A 144 13.59 -0.28 -5.32
CA PHE A 144 12.97 -1.31 -6.16
C PHE A 144 11.45 -1.25 -6.04
N GLY A 145 10.78 -1.27 -7.19
CA GLY A 145 9.37 -1.65 -7.28
C GLY A 145 9.14 -3.14 -6.98
N TYR A 146 7.91 -3.51 -6.61
CA TYR A 146 7.53 -4.84 -6.11
C TYR A 146 8.08 -6.03 -6.90
N ALA A 147 7.74 -6.10 -8.19
CA ALA A 147 7.88 -7.31 -8.99
C ALA A 147 9.34 -7.60 -9.38
N SER A 148 10.24 -6.67 -9.07
CA SER A 148 11.57 -6.59 -9.67
C SER A 148 12.70 -6.80 -8.69
N VAL A 149 12.42 -6.98 -7.39
CA VAL A 149 13.42 -7.43 -6.43
C VAL A 149 14.00 -8.79 -6.84
N HIS A 150 13.21 -9.63 -7.52
CA HIS A 150 13.65 -10.90 -8.09
C HIS A 150 14.59 -10.77 -9.31
N GLU A 151 14.70 -9.58 -9.92
CA GLU A 151 15.67 -9.31 -10.98
C GLU A 151 17.10 -9.20 -10.42
N ILE A 152 17.23 -8.90 -9.12
CA ILE A 152 18.48 -9.07 -8.40
C ILE A 152 18.77 -10.58 -8.34
N GLY A 153 19.84 -11.03 -8.99
CA GLY A 153 20.12 -12.47 -9.08
C GLY A 153 20.30 -13.08 -7.68
N GLU A 154 19.94 -14.36 -7.49
CA GLU A 154 20.05 -15.06 -6.19
C GLU A 154 21.42 -14.91 -5.49
N ALA A 155 22.48 -14.70 -6.27
CA ALA A 155 23.82 -14.48 -5.76
C ALA A 155 23.98 -13.12 -5.06
N GLU A 156 23.33 -12.07 -5.54
CA GLU A 156 23.36 -10.72 -4.98
C GLU A 156 22.41 -10.63 -3.77
N TYR A 157 21.25 -11.27 -3.85
CA TYR A 157 20.25 -11.29 -2.77
C TYR A 157 20.82 -11.73 -1.41
N ARG A 158 21.72 -12.74 -1.39
CA ARG A 158 22.35 -13.23 -0.14
C ARG A 158 23.36 -12.28 0.50
N ARG A 159 23.68 -11.15 -0.14
CA ARG A 159 24.74 -10.21 0.25
C ARG A 159 24.21 -8.81 0.53
N VAL A 160 22.94 -8.56 0.25
CA VAL A 160 22.22 -7.34 0.59
C VAL A 160 21.34 -7.62 1.81
N GLU A 161 20.99 -6.57 2.53
CA GLU A 161 20.11 -6.62 3.71
C GLU A 161 18.74 -6.03 3.31
N THR A 162 17.58 -6.30 3.98
CA THR A 162 16.21 -5.99 3.45
C THR A 162 15.27 -5.13 4.34
N LEU A 163 14.68 -4.01 3.85
CA LEU A 163 13.93 -2.97 4.59
C LEU A 163 12.59 -2.73 3.91
N THR A 164 11.58 -3.47 4.33
CA THR A 164 10.23 -3.27 3.80
C THR A 164 9.64 -2.01 4.43
N LEU A 165 9.15 -1.09 3.59
CA LEU A 165 8.28 -0.02 4.06
C LEU A 165 6.94 -0.65 4.44
N PRO A 166 6.56 -0.65 5.73
CA PRO A 166 5.37 -1.36 6.17
C PRO A 166 4.12 -0.67 5.61
N ILE A 167 3.14 -1.47 5.21
CA ILE A 167 1.80 -0.97 4.94
C ILE A 167 1.20 -0.53 6.27
N ILE A 168 0.70 0.71 6.31
CA ILE A 168 0.06 1.27 7.50
C ILE A 168 -1.26 0.53 7.73
N LYS A 169 -1.45 0.03 8.95
CA LYS A 169 -2.67 -0.69 9.33
C LYS A 169 -3.74 0.30 9.76
N PRO A 170 -5.04 -0.08 9.73
CA PRO A 170 -6.12 0.81 10.16
C PRO A 170 -5.89 1.40 11.56
N ASP A 171 -5.43 0.58 12.50
CA ASP A 171 -5.20 0.98 13.90
C ASP A 171 -3.98 1.90 14.10
N ASN A 172 -3.15 2.07 13.07
CA ASN A 172 -1.88 2.79 13.11
C ASN A 172 -1.96 4.18 12.44
N ILE A 173 -3.10 4.53 11.84
CA ILE A 173 -3.30 5.79 11.14
C ILE A 173 -3.14 7.00 12.08
N ASP A 174 -3.70 6.94 13.29
CA ASP A 174 -3.60 8.01 14.29
C ASP A 174 -2.13 8.31 14.67
N ASP A 175 -1.29 7.28 14.75
CA ASP A 175 0.14 7.45 15.07
C ASP A 175 0.88 8.23 13.97
N ILE A 176 0.43 8.11 12.71
CA ILE A 176 1.05 8.77 11.56
C ILE A 176 0.65 10.25 11.51
N PHE A 177 -0.64 10.56 11.75
CA PHE A 177 -1.12 11.94 11.78
C PHE A 177 -0.78 12.66 13.09
N GLY A 178 -0.45 11.93 14.16
CA GLY A 178 -0.15 12.51 15.48
C GLY A 178 -1.38 13.04 16.21
N GLU A 179 -2.59 12.69 15.74
CA GLU A 179 -3.87 13.04 16.34
C GLU A 179 -4.85 11.86 16.32
N THR A 180 -5.85 11.89 17.20
CA THR A 180 -6.90 10.87 17.24
C THR A 180 -8.00 11.22 16.26
N LEU A 181 -8.12 10.44 15.18
CA LEU A 181 -9.16 10.64 14.18
C LEU A 181 -10.45 9.89 14.55
N PRO A 182 -11.62 10.37 14.12
CA PRO A 182 -12.86 9.60 14.14
C PRO A 182 -12.67 8.24 13.43
N LEU A 183 -13.24 7.17 13.98
CA LEU A 183 -13.05 5.82 13.48
C LEU A 183 -13.47 5.65 12.01
N ALA A 184 -14.58 6.27 11.61
CA ALA A 184 -15.04 6.29 10.23
C ALA A 184 -14.00 6.92 9.29
N GLN A 185 -13.47 8.10 9.65
CA GLN A 185 -12.43 8.79 8.91
C GLN A 185 -11.16 7.93 8.80
N ARG A 186 -10.72 7.35 9.92
CA ARG A 186 -9.54 6.48 10.00
C ARG A 186 -9.65 5.29 9.03
N ASN A 187 -10.79 4.62 9.06
CA ASN A 187 -11.04 3.45 8.22
C ASN A 187 -11.17 3.85 6.74
N PHE A 188 -11.84 4.97 6.41
CA PHE A 188 -11.89 5.48 5.04
C PHE A 188 -10.51 5.82 4.50
N ILE A 189 -9.69 6.55 5.29
CA ILE A 189 -8.32 6.89 4.92
C ILE A 189 -7.54 5.61 4.62
N TRP A 190 -7.66 4.59 5.47
CA TRP A 190 -7.01 3.32 5.22
C TRP A 190 -7.50 2.64 3.94
N TRP A 191 -8.81 2.63 3.66
CA TRP A 191 -9.35 2.03 2.45
C TRP A 191 -8.90 2.73 1.17
N MET A 192 -8.92 4.06 1.16
CA MET A 192 -8.57 4.88 0.00
C MET A 192 -7.05 4.92 -0.24
N SER A 193 -6.24 5.01 0.83
CA SER A 193 -4.76 4.98 0.74
C SER A 193 -4.21 3.56 0.62
N ARG A 194 -4.97 2.57 1.09
CA ARG A 194 -4.56 1.17 1.31
C ARG A 194 -3.33 1.06 2.21
N GLY A 195 -3.22 1.97 3.18
CA GLY A 195 -2.10 2.06 4.11
C GLY A 195 -0.80 2.58 3.51
N ARG A 196 -0.82 3.16 2.29
CA ARG A 196 0.37 3.71 1.66
C ARG A 196 0.63 5.13 2.14
N PRO A 197 1.83 5.44 2.68
CA PRO A 197 2.10 6.74 3.29
C PRO A 197 1.80 7.94 2.39
N GLY A 198 2.19 7.89 1.12
CA GLY A 198 2.01 9.02 0.20
C GLY A 198 0.55 9.35 -0.10
N TRP A 199 -0.39 8.48 0.25
CA TRP A 199 -1.80 8.61 -0.11
C TRP A 199 -2.70 8.95 1.07
N LEU A 200 -2.13 8.95 2.27
CA LEU A 200 -2.89 9.21 3.49
C LEU A 200 -3.49 10.61 3.48
N GLU A 201 -2.71 11.63 3.10
CA GLU A 201 -3.18 13.01 3.10
C GLU A 201 -4.23 13.24 2.03
N THR A 202 -4.02 12.77 0.79
CA THR A 202 -5.05 12.83 -0.26
C THR A 202 -6.35 12.16 0.18
N ALA A 203 -6.26 11.03 0.88
CA ALA A 203 -7.43 10.35 1.42
C ALA A 203 -8.08 11.13 2.58
N GLN A 204 -7.29 11.80 3.42
CA GLN A 204 -7.78 12.66 4.49
C GLN A 204 -8.52 13.88 3.91
N GLU A 205 -7.91 14.61 2.98
CA GLU A 205 -8.51 15.76 2.31
C GLU A 205 -9.82 15.36 1.61
N ALA A 206 -9.82 14.23 0.91
CA ALA A 206 -11.02 13.70 0.26
C ALA A 206 -12.14 13.42 1.27
N HIS A 207 -11.81 12.81 2.41
CA HIS A 207 -12.80 12.59 3.47
C HIS A 207 -13.32 13.91 4.05
N GLU A 208 -12.45 14.87 4.36
CA GLU A 208 -12.83 16.15 4.96
C GLU A 208 -13.72 17.00 4.04
N TYR A 209 -13.50 16.93 2.73
CA TYR A 209 -14.23 17.73 1.75
C TYR A 209 -15.55 17.09 1.30
N HIS A 210 -15.64 15.75 1.30
CA HIS A 210 -16.75 15.03 0.67
C HIS A 210 -17.60 14.18 1.62
N SER A 211 -17.16 13.92 2.86
CA SER A 211 -17.97 13.19 3.86
C SER A 211 -19.04 14.08 4.50
N GLY A 212 -20.15 13.48 4.94
CA GLY A 212 -21.20 14.19 5.66
C GLY A 212 -22.56 13.52 5.61
N GLU A 213 -23.43 14.04 4.75
CA GLU A 213 -24.84 13.64 4.65
C GLU A 213 -25.02 12.45 3.67
N ILE A 214 -26.10 11.68 3.84
CA ILE A 214 -26.45 10.59 2.91
C ILE A 214 -26.83 11.17 1.55
N ASP A 215 -27.71 12.16 1.53
CA ASP A 215 -28.23 12.75 0.29
C ASP A 215 -27.09 13.40 -0.53
N GLY A 216 -26.89 12.92 -1.75
CA GLY A 216 -25.83 13.40 -2.65
C GLY A 216 -24.44 12.81 -2.37
N ALA A 217 -24.30 11.88 -1.43
CA ALA A 217 -23.03 11.21 -1.14
C ALA A 217 -22.45 10.51 -2.36
N TYR A 218 -23.29 9.99 -3.26
CA TYR A 218 -22.79 9.33 -4.47
C TYR A 218 -22.16 10.31 -5.46
N ASP A 219 -22.75 11.50 -5.60
CA ASP A 219 -22.21 12.55 -6.46
C ASP A 219 -20.88 13.07 -5.90
N THR A 220 -20.79 13.29 -4.57
CA THR A 220 -19.54 13.74 -3.93
C THR A 220 -18.43 12.68 -4.01
N LEU A 221 -18.78 11.39 -3.90
CA LEU A 221 -17.83 10.30 -4.13
C LEU A 221 -17.24 10.33 -5.55
N GLY A 222 -18.06 10.66 -6.55
CA GLY A 222 -17.63 10.82 -7.94
C GLY A 222 -16.82 12.09 -8.23
N GLU A 223 -16.79 13.07 -7.30
CA GLU A 223 -15.97 14.28 -7.41
C GLU A 223 -14.53 14.07 -6.95
N ILE A 224 -14.27 13.02 -6.15
CA ILE A 224 -12.92 12.68 -5.71
C ILE A 224 -12.08 12.40 -6.95
N PRO A 225 -10.99 13.16 -7.17
CA PRO A 225 -10.15 12.95 -8.35
C PRO A 225 -9.68 11.51 -8.41
N GLY A 226 -9.80 10.88 -9.58
CA GLY A 226 -9.16 9.60 -9.87
C GLY A 226 -7.64 9.80 -9.95
N THR A 227 -6.99 10.00 -8.81
CA THR A 227 -5.54 9.88 -8.66
C THR A 227 -5.16 8.44 -9.00
N THR A 228 -4.15 8.25 -9.85
CA THR A 228 -3.73 6.92 -10.31
C THR A 228 -2.33 6.60 -9.77
N MET A 229 -2.12 5.43 -9.15
CA MET A 229 -0.78 4.84 -8.95
C MET A 229 -0.53 3.91 -10.09
N SER A 230 0.60 4.01 -10.79
CA SER A 230 1.03 2.93 -11.68
C SER A 230 -0.08 2.45 -12.64
N ARG A 231 -1.01 3.35 -13.03
CA ARG A 231 -2.23 3.13 -13.86
C ARG A 231 -3.48 2.53 -13.18
N VAL A 232 -3.55 2.42 -11.85
CA VAL A 232 -4.77 2.05 -11.12
C VAL A 232 -5.24 3.23 -10.28
N SER A 233 -6.52 3.55 -10.41
CA SER A 233 -7.16 4.63 -9.67
C SER A 233 -7.23 4.32 -8.17
N MET A 234 -7.08 5.33 -7.31
CA MET A 234 -7.37 5.21 -5.87
C MET A 234 -8.81 4.78 -5.62
N LEU A 235 -9.71 5.17 -6.52
CA LEU A 235 -11.13 4.89 -6.47
C LEU A 235 -11.67 4.59 -7.87
N SER A 236 -12.58 3.62 -7.98
CA SER A 236 -13.19 3.18 -9.24
C SER A 236 -14.72 3.28 -9.19
N MET A 237 -15.25 4.40 -9.68
CA MET A 237 -16.71 4.56 -9.82
C MET A 237 -17.30 3.58 -10.84
N GLU A 238 -16.53 3.19 -11.87
CA GLU A 238 -16.97 2.22 -12.87
C GLU A 238 -17.22 0.84 -12.25
N ASP A 239 -16.27 0.34 -11.46
CA ASP A 239 -16.39 -0.96 -10.79
C ASP A 239 -17.51 -0.95 -9.74
N LEU A 240 -17.68 0.17 -9.01
CA LEU A 240 -18.80 0.34 -8.09
C LEU A 240 -20.14 0.36 -8.83
N GLU A 241 -20.23 0.99 -10.00
CA GLU A 241 -21.45 0.98 -10.83
C GLU A 241 -21.78 -0.42 -11.36
N GLU A 242 -20.77 -1.17 -11.79
CA GLU A 242 -20.93 -2.57 -12.19
C GLU A 242 -21.44 -3.43 -11.03
N PHE A 243 -20.83 -3.29 -9.84
CA PHE A 243 -21.23 -4.02 -8.65
C PHE A 243 -22.65 -3.65 -8.18
N CYS A 244 -22.98 -2.35 -8.14
CA CYS A 244 -24.29 -1.88 -7.72
C CYS A 244 -25.39 -2.29 -8.71
N GLY A 245 -25.08 -2.34 -10.01
CA GLY A 245 -26.07 -2.56 -11.06
C GLY A 245 -27.14 -1.46 -11.13
N ASP A 246 -28.36 -1.85 -11.51
CA ASP A 246 -29.49 -0.93 -11.68
C ASP A 246 -30.23 -0.72 -10.35
N ILE A 247 -29.72 0.21 -9.53
CA ILE A 247 -30.31 0.63 -8.26
C ILE A 247 -30.74 2.11 -8.28
N SER A 248 -31.69 2.47 -7.41
CA SER A 248 -32.20 3.85 -7.29
C SER A 248 -31.12 4.83 -6.79
N HIS A 249 -31.30 6.12 -7.07
CA HIS A 249 -30.43 7.20 -6.58
C HIS A 249 -30.22 7.14 -5.06
N ASP A 250 -31.31 7.08 -4.28
CA ASP A 250 -31.24 6.95 -2.82
C ASP A 250 -30.38 5.74 -2.38
N ALA A 251 -30.37 4.65 -3.15
CA ALA A 251 -29.65 3.44 -2.79
C ALA A 251 -28.15 3.60 -3.06
N ARG A 252 -27.81 4.34 -4.12
CA ARG A 252 -26.44 4.76 -4.43
C ARG A 252 -25.90 5.69 -3.34
N ASP A 253 -26.70 6.66 -2.92
CA ASP A 253 -26.36 7.60 -1.84
C ASP A 253 -26.09 6.89 -0.52
N VAL A 254 -26.99 6.00 -0.10
CA VAL A 254 -26.79 5.17 1.11
C VAL A 254 -25.52 4.31 0.99
N THR A 255 -25.25 3.75 -0.19
CA THR A 255 -24.03 2.96 -0.43
C THR A 255 -22.78 3.82 -0.30
N ALA A 256 -22.74 4.96 -0.97
CA ALA A 256 -21.64 5.92 -0.92
C ALA A 256 -21.42 6.44 0.51
N TYR A 257 -22.49 6.72 1.25
CA TYR A 257 -22.40 7.07 2.66
C TYR A 257 -21.65 5.99 3.46
N THR A 258 -22.03 4.72 3.32
CA THR A 258 -21.32 3.63 4.04
C THR A 258 -19.87 3.42 3.58
N ILE A 259 -19.53 3.84 2.35
CA ILE A 259 -18.15 3.87 1.86
C ILE A 259 -17.35 4.96 2.58
N PHE A 260 -17.91 6.17 2.74
CA PHE A 260 -17.30 7.25 3.53
C PHE A 260 -17.24 6.96 5.03
N THR A 261 -18.19 6.18 5.54
CA THR A 261 -18.24 5.77 6.94
C THR A 261 -18.14 4.25 7.11
N PRO A 262 -16.97 3.64 6.83
CA PRO A 262 -16.78 2.19 6.89
C PRO A 262 -16.65 1.73 8.35
N THR A 263 -17.75 1.84 9.09
CA THR A 263 -17.94 1.42 10.49
C THR A 263 -19.42 1.14 10.73
N PRO A 264 -19.79 0.33 11.74
CA PRO A 264 -21.18 0.18 12.12
C PRO A 264 -21.78 1.51 12.57
N THR A 265 -22.88 1.89 11.95
CA THR A 265 -23.61 3.13 12.26
C THR A 265 -25.01 2.78 12.73
N GLN A 266 -25.42 3.33 13.87
CA GLN A 266 -26.75 3.09 14.41
C GLN A 266 -27.79 3.92 13.64
N LEU A 267 -28.89 3.30 13.22
CA LEU A 267 -29.83 3.91 12.28
C LEU A 267 -30.52 5.16 12.84
N ASP A 268 -30.82 5.21 14.14
CA ASP A 268 -31.42 6.37 14.81
C ASP A 268 -30.52 7.62 14.83
N THR A 269 -29.21 7.46 14.69
CA THR A 269 -28.24 8.58 14.66
C THR A 269 -28.23 9.32 13.33
N LEU A 270 -28.75 8.71 12.26
CA LEU A 270 -28.78 9.29 10.92
C LEU A 270 -29.85 10.39 10.78
N GLY A 271 -30.78 10.51 11.74
CA GLY A 271 -31.69 11.65 11.85
C GLY A 271 -32.72 11.80 10.73
N GLU A 272 -32.83 10.81 9.84
CA GLU A 272 -33.76 10.82 8.72
C GLU A 272 -35.09 10.14 9.06
N GLU A 273 -36.19 10.90 8.92
CA GLU A 273 -37.54 10.35 9.03
C GLU A 273 -37.74 9.25 7.97
N ASP A 274 -38.33 8.12 8.37
CA ASP A 274 -38.64 6.96 7.51
C ASP A 274 -37.43 6.23 6.88
N LEU A 275 -36.18 6.47 7.31
CA LEU A 275 -34.99 5.81 6.74
C LEU A 275 -35.09 4.28 6.75
N VAL A 276 -35.48 3.67 7.87
CA VAL A 276 -35.68 2.21 7.99
C VAL A 276 -36.69 1.71 6.94
N SER A 277 -37.80 2.43 6.77
CA SER A 277 -38.81 2.10 5.78
C SER A 277 -38.34 2.27 4.33
N ARG A 278 -37.39 3.20 4.09
CA ARG A 278 -36.73 3.38 2.79
C ARG A 278 -35.77 2.24 2.52
N LEU A 279 -34.85 1.95 3.46
CA LEU A 279 -33.90 0.84 3.38
C LEU A 279 -34.58 -0.50 3.09
N GLN A 280 -35.69 -0.79 3.77
CA GLN A 280 -36.48 -2.02 3.53
C GLN A 280 -37.10 -2.13 2.13
N ARG A 281 -37.21 -1.03 1.39
CA ARG A 281 -37.77 -1.00 0.04
C ARG A 281 -36.69 -0.85 -1.03
N MET A 282 -35.45 -0.64 -0.61
CA MET A 282 -34.31 -0.36 -1.47
C MET A 282 -33.40 -1.58 -1.53
N SER A 283 -32.81 -1.82 -2.69
CA SER A 283 -31.83 -2.88 -2.88
C SER A 283 -30.40 -2.34 -2.77
N ALA A 284 -30.18 -1.45 -1.81
CA ALA A 284 -28.85 -0.87 -1.58
C ALA A 284 -27.85 -1.98 -1.19
N PRO A 285 -26.65 -2.01 -1.79
CA PRO A 285 -25.59 -2.93 -1.40
C PRO A 285 -24.92 -2.47 -0.09
N VAL A 286 -25.64 -2.64 1.01
CA VAL A 286 -25.23 -2.37 2.39
C VAL A 286 -25.61 -3.53 3.29
N MET A 287 -24.98 -3.60 4.47
CA MET A 287 -25.30 -4.56 5.52
C MET A 287 -26.26 -3.95 6.51
N LEU A 288 -27.25 -4.73 6.96
CA LEU A 288 -28.29 -4.31 7.88
C LEU A 288 -28.57 -5.42 8.89
N ALA A 289 -28.42 -5.10 10.18
CA ALA A 289 -28.66 -6.05 11.27
C ALA A 289 -29.25 -5.32 12.50
N ASP A 290 -30.01 -6.02 13.32
CA ASP A 290 -30.53 -5.45 14.59
C ASP A 290 -29.43 -5.36 15.68
N GLY A 291 -28.33 -6.07 15.50
CA GLY A 291 -27.21 -6.10 16.44
C GLY A 291 -25.87 -6.20 15.72
N LEU A 292 -24.81 -6.00 16.49
CA LEU A 292 -23.44 -6.11 16.02
C LEU A 292 -22.87 -7.50 16.35
N LEU A 293 -21.98 -7.96 15.48
CA LEU A 293 -21.31 -9.24 15.62
C LEU A 293 -19.81 -9.05 15.84
N ASP A 294 -19.22 -9.81 16.76
CA ASP A 294 -17.79 -9.79 17.03
C ASP A 294 -17.00 -10.31 15.82
N ILE A 295 -15.94 -9.60 15.42
CA ILE A 295 -15.12 -9.99 14.26
C ILE A 295 -14.48 -11.38 14.43
N GLU A 296 -14.23 -11.85 15.66
CA GLU A 296 -13.70 -13.18 15.91
C GLU A 296 -14.72 -14.24 15.54
N THR A 297 -16.01 -13.99 15.77
CA THR A 297 -17.07 -14.94 15.37
C THR A 297 -17.11 -15.08 13.84
N VAL A 298 -17.00 -13.97 13.12
CA VAL A 298 -16.92 -13.97 11.64
C VAL A 298 -15.63 -14.65 11.17
N THR A 299 -14.52 -14.42 11.87
CA THR A 299 -13.21 -15.00 11.54
C THR A 299 -13.21 -16.51 11.69
N GLU A 300 -13.72 -17.05 12.80
CA GLU A 300 -13.81 -18.50 13.00
C GLU A 300 -14.74 -19.14 11.95
N ALA A 301 -15.93 -18.58 11.75
CA ALA A 301 -16.87 -19.09 10.75
C ALA A 301 -16.27 -19.11 9.33
N PHE A 302 -15.43 -18.13 8.99
CA PHE A 302 -14.70 -18.12 7.71
C PHE A 302 -13.63 -19.22 7.67
N LEU A 303 -12.83 -19.36 8.74
CA LEU A 303 -11.77 -20.37 8.84
C LEU A 303 -12.32 -21.79 8.82
N ASP A 304 -13.44 -22.05 9.48
CA ASP A 304 -14.11 -23.35 9.45
C ASP A 304 -14.51 -23.71 8.01
N GLY A 305 -15.03 -22.74 7.26
CA GLY A 305 -15.33 -22.93 5.84
C GLY A 305 -14.11 -23.08 4.93
N VAL A 306 -12.99 -22.46 5.29
CA VAL A 306 -11.69 -22.67 4.64
C VAL A 306 -11.16 -24.08 4.88
N GLN A 307 -11.23 -24.57 6.11
CA GLN A 307 -10.71 -25.88 6.51
C GLN A 307 -11.57 -27.04 6.03
N SER A 308 -12.85 -26.80 5.75
CA SER A 308 -13.77 -27.80 5.19
C SER A 308 -13.45 -28.15 3.73
N ARG A 309 -12.58 -27.38 3.07
CA ARG A 309 -12.22 -27.53 1.65
C ARG A 309 -11.32 -28.75 1.42
N ASP A 310 -11.67 -29.57 0.43
CA ASP A 310 -10.86 -30.72 0.03
C ASP A 310 -9.44 -30.34 -0.45
N SER A 311 -9.24 -29.12 -0.94
CA SER A 311 -7.92 -28.62 -1.33
C SER A 311 -7.09 -28.10 -0.17
N TYR A 312 -7.67 -27.85 1.01
CA TYR A 312 -6.93 -27.34 2.18
C TYR A 312 -5.76 -28.24 2.57
N GLU A 313 -5.98 -29.56 2.62
CA GLU A 313 -4.92 -30.54 2.94
C GLU A 313 -3.85 -30.70 1.83
N GLN A 314 -4.05 -30.10 0.66
CA GLN A 314 -3.12 -30.20 -0.48
C GLN A 314 -2.01 -29.14 -0.45
N TYR A 315 -2.19 -28.09 0.36
CA TYR A 315 -1.24 -26.99 0.55
C TYR A 315 -0.73 -26.98 2.00
N ASP A 316 0.48 -26.47 2.23
CA ASP A 316 0.98 -26.11 3.57
C ASP A 316 0.38 -24.77 4.00
N VAL A 317 -0.92 -24.79 4.28
CA VAL A 317 -1.69 -23.58 4.65
C VAL A 317 -1.40 -23.17 6.09
N SER A 318 -1.09 -21.89 6.29
CA SER A 318 -0.93 -21.30 7.61
C SER A 318 -2.23 -20.62 8.07
N ASP A 319 -2.98 -21.29 8.95
CA ASP A 319 -4.18 -20.73 9.59
C ASP A 319 -3.91 -19.36 10.25
N GLN A 320 -2.73 -19.19 10.83
CA GLN A 320 -2.36 -17.95 11.50
C GLN A 320 -2.26 -16.78 10.50
N VAL A 321 -1.80 -17.05 9.28
CA VAL A 321 -1.67 -16.05 8.21
C VAL A 321 -3.06 -15.67 7.70
N ILE A 322 -3.92 -16.64 7.42
CA ILE A 322 -5.30 -16.37 7.00
C ILE A 322 -6.04 -15.57 8.07
N ARG A 323 -6.00 -16.03 9.33
CA ARG A 323 -6.61 -15.33 10.48
C ARG A 323 -6.13 -13.90 10.60
N ARG A 324 -4.82 -13.65 10.46
CA ARG A 324 -4.23 -12.31 10.54
C ARG A 324 -4.87 -11.36 9.54
N TYR A 325 -5.03 -11.78 8.29
CA TYR A 325 -5.55 -10.90 7.24
C TYR A 325 -7.07 -10.78 7.25
N VAL A 326 -7.80 -11.84 7.60
CA VAL A 326 -9.26 -11.77 7.86
C VAL A 326 -9.54 -10.75 8.96
N ARG A 327 -8.83 -10.86 10.10
CA ARG A 327 -9.00 -9.90 11.20
C ARG A 327 -8.62 -8.48 10.80
N ARG A 328 -7.59 -8.29 9.98
CA ARG A 328 -7.22 -6.96 9.51
C ARG A 328 -8.32 -6.34 8.65
N PHE A 329 -8.87 -7.11 7.71
CA PHE A 329 -10.00 -6.67 6.89
C PHE A 329 -11.19 -6.29 7.78
N LEU A 330 -11.58 -7.16 8.70
CA LEU A 330 -12.75 -6.91 9.54
C LEU A 330 -12.53 -5.72 10.49
N LYS A 331 -11.30 -5.52 10.97
CA LYS A 331 -10.95 -4.34 11.78
C LYS A 331 -11.13 -3.02 11.04
N SER A 332 -10.84 -2.98 9.73
CA SER A 332 -11.00 -1.77 8.91
C SER A 332 -12.46 -1.38 8.66
N ILE A 333 -13.41 -2.16 9.18
CA ILE A 333 -14.85 -1.88 9.09
C ILE A 333 -15.58 -2.04 10.43
N SER A 334 -14.85 -2.30 11.51
CA SER A 334 -15.40 -2.55 12.85
C SER A 334 -15.54 -1.28 13.68
N ASN A 335 -16.33 -1.34 14.75
CA ASN A 335 -16.37 -0.32 15.79
C ASN A 335 -15.18 -0.46 16.77
N SER A 336 -15.13 0.39 17.80
CA SER A 336 -14.07 0.35 18.84
C SER A 336 -14.06 -0.92 19.71
N ASP A 337 -15.15 -1.70 19.68
CA ASP A 337 -15.31 -2.94 20.43
C ASP A 337 -15.05 -4.18 19.54
N ASP A 338 -14.40 -4.01 18.38
CA ASP A 338 -14.12 -5.07 17.40
C ASP A 338 -15.42 -5.79 16.92
N GLN A 339 -16.48 -5.01 16.66
CA GLN A 339 -17.76 -5.52 16.16
C GLN A 339 -18.15 -4.92 14.80
N VAL A 340 -18.86 -5.70 13.98
CA VAL A 340 -19.29 -5.34 12.62
C VAL A 340 -20.80 -5.54 12.42
N VAL A 341 -21.36 -4.91 11.38
CA VAL A 341 -22.70 -5.26 10.89
C VAL A 341 -22.57 -6.45 9.95
N PHE A 342 -23.21 -7.57 10.28
CA PHE A 342 -23.06 -8.82 9.55
C PHE A 342 -24.43 -9.47 9.31
N GLY A 343 -25.12 -9.05 8.26
CA GLY A 343 -26.47 -9.53 7.95
C GLY A 343 -27.18 -8.67 6.92
N ASP A 344 -28.35 -9.13 6.48
CA ASP A 344 -29.27 -8.41 5.61
C ASP A 344 -30.72 -8.56 6.09
N ALA A 345 -31.15 -7.60 6.91
CA ALA A 345 -32.48 -7.52 7.47
C ALA A 345 -33.59 -7.15 6.46
N VAL A 346 -33.27 -6.94 5.18
CA VAL A 346 -34.23 -6.54 4.15
C VAL A 346 -34.61 -7.71 3.23
N SER A 347 -33.68 -8.62 3.00
CA SER A 347 -33.88 -9.70 2.04
C SER A 347 -34.57 -10.93 2.65
N ALA A 348 -35.27 -11.67 1.79
CA ALA A 348 -35.93 -12.90 2.22
C ALA A 348 -34.89 -13.99 2.53
N THR A 349 -35.17 -14.84 3.53
CA THR A 349 -34.23 -15.86 4.02
C THR A 349 -33.66 -16.77 2.94
N PHE A 350 -34.46 -17.12 1.91
CA PHE A 350 -33.98 -17.98 0.83
C PHE A 350 -32.91 -17.32 -0.07
N GLN A 351 -32.75 -15.99 0.01
CA GLN A 351 -31.77 -15.20 -0.73
C GLN A 351 -30.50 -14.96 0.08
N HIS A 352 -30.51 -15.21 1.40
CA HIS A 352 -29.38 -14.90 2.29
C HIS A 352 -28.08 -15.56 1.84
N GLY A 353 -28.11 -16.78 1.31
CA GLY A 353 -26.92 -17.44 0.78
C GLY A 353 -26.27 -16.69 -0.39
N GLU A 354 -27.05 -16.31 -1.41
CA GLU A 354 -26.55 -15.56 -2.58
C GLU A 354 -26.04 -14.17 -2.15
N ILE A 355 -26.78 -13.49 -1.28
CA ILE A 355 -26.41 -12.17 -0.79
C ILE A 355 -25.15 -12.22 0.07
N CYS A 356 -25.03 -13.22 0.94
CA CYS A 356 -23.84 -13.44 1.75
C CYS A 356 -22.63 -13.73 0.86
N ARG A 357 -22.78 -14.55 -0.19
CA ARG A 357 -21.70 -14.79 -1.18
C ARG A 357 -21.24 -13.49 -1.81
N ASP A 358 -22.18 -12.76 -2.42
CA ASP A 358 -21.86 -11.61 -3.29
C ASP A 358 -21.41 -10.38 -2.50
N ARG A 359 -21.99 -10.15 -1.31
CA ARG A 359 -21.71 -8.94 -0.54
C ARG A 359 -20.64 -9.10 0.53
N MET A 360 -20.34 -10.33 0.96
CA MET A 360 -19.47 -10.59 2.12
C MET A 360 -18.37 -11.62 1.81
N LEU A 361 -18.75 -12.86 1.53
CA LEU A 361 -17.81 -13.99 1.50
C LEU A 361 -16.80 -13.90 0.35
N GLY A 362 -17.27 -13.65 -0.88
CA GLY A 362 -16.40 -13.48 -2.06
C GLY A 362 -15.43 -12.30 -1.87
N PRO A 363 -15.93 -11.08 -1.60
CA PRO A 363 -15.10 -9.91 -1.37
C PRO A 363 -14.10 -10.07 -0.21
N LEU A 364 -14.48 -10.78 0.87
CA LEU A 364 -13.56 -11.10 1.96
C LEU A 364 -12.42 -12.02 1.49
N ALA A 365 -12.75 -13.10 0.77
CA ALA A 365 -11.75 -14.03 0.27
C ALA A 365 -10.77 -13.37 -0.71
N GLU A 366 -11.29 -12.57 -1.65
CA GLU A 366 -10.49 -11.76 -2.58
C GLU A 366 -9.55 -10.83 -1.82
N ARG A 367 -10.07 -10.05 -0.86
CA ARG A 367 -9.24 -9.06 -0.17
C ARG A 367 -8.24 -9.70 0.79
N VAL A 368 -8.56 -10.84 1.39
CA VAL A 368 -7.63 -11.61 2.23
C VAL A 368 -6.49 -12.17 1.39
N HIS A 369 -6.78 -12.67 0.18
CA HIS A 369 -5.75 -13.04 -0.79
C HIS A 369 -4.85 -11.84 -1.11
N ASP A 370 -5.42 -10.69 -1.43
CA ASP A 370 -4.63 -9.52 -1.84
C ASP A 370 -3.73 -9.00 -0.71
N LEU A 371 -4.25 -8.92 0.52
CA LEU A 371 -3.45 -8.56 1.69
C LEU A 371 -2.34 -9.58 1.96
N ALA A 372 -2.60 -10.87 1.76
CA ALA A 372 -1.60 -11.91 1.92
C ALA A 372 -0.52 -11.84 0.83
N LEU A 373 -0.92 -11.62 -0.42
CA LEU A 373 -0.01 -11.38 -1.53
C LEU A 373 0.86 -10.13 -1.30
N GLU A 374 0.30 -9.12 -0.64
CA GLU A 374 1.04 -7.91 -0.28
C GLU A 374 2.01 -8.08 0.89
N GLU A 375 1.74 -8.95 1.88
CA GLU A 375 2.53 -8.92 3.13
C GLU A 375 3.06 -10.26 3.64
N ALA A 376 2.54 -11.41 3.20
CA ALA A 376 2.80 -12.69 3.85
C ALA A 376 4.22 -13.24 3.64
N GLY A 377 5.08 -12.54 2.90
CA GLY A 377 6.43 -13.05 2.60
C GLY A 377 6.39 -14.25 1.64
N GLU A 378 7.57 -14.68 1.16
CA GLU A 378 7.69 -15.84 0.26
C GLU A 378 7.51 -17.17 0.99
N GLU A 379 7.81 -17.19 2.29
CA GLU A 379 7.64 -18.36 3.17
C GLU A 379 6.17 -18.82 3.30
N HIS A 380 5.22 -18.00 2.85
CA HIS A 380 3.79 -18.29 2.88
C HIS A 380 3.18 -18.40 1.48
N GLN A 381 4.00 -18.64 0.45
CA GLN A 381 3.52 -18.74 -0.94
C GLN A 381 2.40 -19.79 -1.12
N GLU A 382 2.50 -20.98 -0.51
CA GLU A 382 1.45 -22.00 -0.61
C GLU A 382 0.12 -21.53 0.02
N THR A 383 0.17 -20.69 1.05
CA THR A 383 -1.03 -20.05 1.62
C THR A 383 -1.62 -19.01 0.66
N ILE A 384 -0.78 -18.22 0.00
CA ILE A 384 -1.22 -17.23 -1.00
C ILE A 384 -1.88 -17.93 -2.19
N ASP A 385 -1.24 -18.97 -2.73
CA ASP A 385 -1.75 -19.75 -3.86
C ASP A 385 -3.11 -20.41 -3.52
N PHE A 386 -3.23 -20.95 -2.31
CA PHE A 386 -4.49 -21.49 -1.80
C PHE A 386 -5.59 -20.42 -1.70
N LEU A 387 -5.28 -19.23 -1.15
CA LEU A 387 -6.25 -18.14 -1.03
C LEU A 387 -6.74 -17.66 -2.40
N TYR A 388 -5.86 -17.66 -3.42
CA TYR A 388 -6.25 -17.38 -4.79
C TYR A 388 -7.23 -18.43 -5.35
N GLU A 389 -6.93 -19.72 -5.17
CA GLU A 389 -7.83 -20.81 -5.55
C GLU A 389 -9.17 -20.70 -4.82
N LEU A 390 -9.15 -20.33 -3.54
CA LEU A 390 -10.33 -20.16 -2.71
C LEU A 390 -11.25 -19.05 -3.24
N ALA A 391 -10.69 -17.86 -3.54
CA ALA A 391 -11.45 -16.75 -4.10
C ALA A 391 -12.12 -17.17 -5.42
N GLN A 392 -11.36 -17.79 -6.33
CA GLN A 392 -11.90 -18.33 -7.59
C GLN A 392 -12.99 -19.37 -7.37
N PHE A 393 -12.84 -20.23 -6.37
CA PHE A 393 -13.85 -21.23 -6.05
C PHE A 393 -15.15 -20.59 -5.59
N ILE A 394 -15.10 -19.61 -4.68
CA ILE A 394 -16.30 -18.96 -4.13
C ILE A 394 -17.11 -18.30 -5.25
N ASP A 395 -16.44 -17.63 -6.18
CA ASP A 395 -17.10 -16.93 -7.30
C ASP A 395 -17.73 -17.89 -8.33
N ASN A 396 -17.10 -19.03 -8.58
CA ASN A 396 -17.50 -19.93 -9.67
C ASN A 396 -18.39 -21.09 -9.22
N THR A 397 -18.67 -21.23 -7.92
CA THR A 397 -19.36 -22.38 -7.35
C THR A 397 -20.85 -22.14 -7.13
N ASP A 398 -21.66 -23.20 -7.29
CA ASP A 398 -23.08 -23.15 -7.02
C ASP A 398 -23.38 -23.08 -5.52
N MET A 399 -24.50 -22.44 -5.17
CA MET A 399 -24.89 -22.23 -3.77
C MET A 399 -25.05 -23.52 -2.95
N THR A 400 -25.38 -24.65 -3.58
CA THR A 400 -25.53 -25.92 -2.84
C THR A 400 -24.20 -26.38 -2.27
N SER A 401 -23.15 -26.27 -3.08
CA SER A 401 -21.80 -26.65 -2.70
C SER A 401 -21.20 -25.61 -1.75
N LEU A 402 -21.43 -24.32 -2.01
CA LEU A 402 -20.96 -23.24 -1.15
C LEU A 402 -21.59 -23.28 0.24
N SER A 403 -22.92 -23.48 0.35
CA SER A 403 -23.61 -23.62 1.63
C SER A 403 -23.27 -24.89 2.40
N ARG A 404 -22.59 -25.86 1.78
CA ARG A 404 -22.05 -27.02 2.48
C ARG A 404 -20.66 -26.74 3.02
N ASP A 405 -19.82 -26.10 2.22
CA ASP A 405 -18.43 -25.84 2.58
C ASP A 405 -18.35 -24.65 3.58
N PHE A 406 -19.19 -23.61 3.43
CA PHE A 406 -19.27 -22.42 4.28
C PHE A 406 -20.61 -22.33 5.04
N ASP A 407 -21.07 -23.45 5.58
CA ASP A 407 -22.36 -23.52 6.28
C ASP A 407 -22.42 -22.57 7.48
N GLU A 408 -21.41 -22.59 8.35
CA GLU A 408 -21.35 -21.76 9.56
C GLU A 408 -21.32 -20.27 9.23
N PHE A 409 -20.53 -19.84 8.23
CA PHE A 409 -20.47 -18.45 7.81
C PHE A 409 -21.84 -17.93 7.31
N ILE A 410 -22.55 -18.74 6.54
CA ILE A 410 -23.88 -18.40 6.01
C ILE A 410 -24.95 -18.47 7.11
N GLU A 411 -24.84 -19.42 8.04
CA GLU A 411 -25.74 -19.54 9.19
C GLU A 411 -25.60 -18.30 10.09
N VAL A 412 -24.37 -17.93 10.44
CA VAL A 412 -24.08 -16.70 11.22
C VAL A 412 -24.64 -15.46 10.52
N PHE A 413 -24.50 -15.36 9.20
CA PHE A 413 -25.09 -14.24 8.44
C PHE A 413 -26.61 -14.23 8.52
N SER A 414 -27.23 -15.40 8.31
CA SER A 414 -28.69 -15.55 8.29
C SER A 414 -29.32 -15.29 9.66
N ASP A 415 -28.66 -15.75 10.73
CA ASP A 415 -29.11 -15.56 12.12
C ASP A 415 -29.08 -14.08 12.55
N ASN A 416 -28.17 -13.31 11.96
CA ASN A 416 -28.06 -11.86 12.16
C ASN A 416 -28.85 -11.04 11.12
N SER A 417 -29.69 -11.69 10.32
CA SER A 417 -30.55 -11.07 9.30
C SER A 417 -32.02 -11.10 9.72
N PRO A 418 -32.43 -10.30 10.71
CA PRO A 418 -33.79 -10.32 11.26
C PRO A 418 -34.82 -9.87 10.22
N SER A 419 -36.04 -10.39 10.32
CA SER A 419 -37.12 -10.04 9.39
C SER A 419 -37.73 -8.65 9.58
N ASP A 420 -37.43 -7.98 10.70
CA ASP A 420 -38.05 -6.72 11.11
C ASP A 420 -37.00 -5.72 11.64
N LEU A 421 -36.23 -5.10 10.75
CA LEU A 421 -35.26 -4.05 11.09
C LEU A 421 -35.93 -2.90 11.85
N THR A 422 -35.30 -2.46 12.95
CA THR A 422 -35.78 -1.35 13.79
C THR A 422 -34.86 -0.12 13.72
N GLU A 423 -35.30 1.03 14.22
CA GLU A 423 -34.45 2.23 14.35
C GLU A 423 -33.24 2.02 15.27
N SER A 424 -33.30 1.03 16.18
CA SER A 424 -32.15 0.62 17.00
C SER A 424 -31.16 -0.31 16.28
N GLY A 425 -31.46 -0.70 15.04
CA GLY A 425 -30.56 -1.51 14.23
C GLY A 425 -29.37 -0.70 13.71
N TYR A 426 -28.53 -1.39 12.93
CA TYR A 426 -27.27 -0.88 12.43
C TYR A 426 -27.18 -1.03 10.92
N ILE A 427 -26.50 -0.08 10.30
CA ILE A 427 -26.06 -0.12 8.91
C ILE A 427 -24.54 -0.16 8.85
N GLY A 428 -24.00 -0.93 7.91
CA GLY A 428 -22.58 -0.97 7.61
C GLY A 428 -22.35 -1.16 6.11
N PRO A 429 -21.11 -0.98 5.64
CA PRO A 429 -20.78 -1.21 4.25
C PRO A 429 -20.94 -2.70 3.89
N ALA A 430 -21.44 -2.99 2.68
CA ALA A 430 -21.19 -4.29 2.08
C ALA A 430 -19.70 -4.39 1.73
N PHE A 431 -19.09 -5.54 1.98
CA PHE A 431 -17.67 -5.75 1.69
C PHE A 431 -17.42 -5.58 0.19
N GLY A 432 -18.35 -6.08 -0.63
CA GLY A 432 -18.30 -5.93 -2.08
C GLY A 432 -18.30 -4.47 -2.55
N SER A 433 -19.04 -3.57 -1.90
CA SER A 433 -19.03 -2.14 -2.25
C SER A 433 -17.65 -1.51 -2.02
N LEU A 434 -17.01 -1.84 -0.89
CA LEU A 434 -15.66 -1.37 -0.56
C LEU A 434 -14.61 -1.96 -1.50
N VAL A 435 -14.70 -3.25 -1.81
CA VAL A 435 -13.77 -3.93 -2.71
C VAL A 435 -13.89 -3.40 -4.14
N ALA A 436 -15.12 -3.14 -4.61
CA ALA A 436 -15.38 -2.60 -5.93
C ALA A 436 -14.88 -1.16 -6.06
N ILE A 437 -15.19 -0.29 -5.10
CA ILE A 437 -14.80 1.12 -5.17
C ILE A 437 -13.30 1.32 -4.94
N PHE A 438 -12.65 0.49 -4.12
CA PHE A 438 -11.22 0.54 -3.84
C PHE A 438 -10.49 -0.63 -4.52
N PRO A 439 -10.13 -0.50 -5.81
CA PRO A 439 -9.57 -1.59 -6.58
C PRO A 439 -8.25 -2.08 -5.99
N SER A 440 -7.96 -3.35 -6.18
CA SER A 440 -6.70 -3.95 -5.76
C SER A 440 -5.56 -3.45 -6.65
N LEU A 441 -4.59 -2.74 -6.07
CA LEU A 441 -3.28 -2.63 -6.71
C LEU A 441 -2.43 -3.82 -6.28
N ILE A 442 -2.18 -4.73 -7.21
CA ILE A 442 -1.19 -5.78 -7.03
C ILE A 442 0.20 -5.14 -7.22
N THR A 443 0.66 -4.39 -6.22
CA THR A 443 2.03 -3.84 -6.18
C THR A 443 2.54 -3.82 -4.74
N ASN A 444 3.30 -4.82 -4.34
CA ASN A 444 3.83 -4.97 -2.97
C ASN A 444 5.21 -4.29 -2.83
N PRO A 445 5.31 -3.07 -2.31
CA PRO A 445 6.57 -2.33 -2.31
C PRO A 445 7.56 -3.02 -1.35
N ARG A 446 8.56 -3.70 -1.90
CA ARG A 446 9.68 -4.27 -1.15
C ARG A 446 10.95 -3.50 -1.45
N LEU A 447 11.33 -2.63 -0.53
CA LEU A 447 12.69 -2.07 -0.48
C LEU A 447 13.57 -2.94 0.41
N THR A 448 14.89 -2.87 0.24
CA THR A 448 15.79 -3.91 0.75
C THR A 448 17.07 -3.31 1.41
N PHE A 449 17.09 -3.01 2.76
CA PHE A 449 18.25 -2.80 3.70
C PHE A 449 18.02 -3.31 5.14
N ALA A 450 19.00 -3.54 6.04
CA ALA A 450 18.66 -3.56 7.47
C ALA A 450 19.71 -2.98 8.43
N GLY A 451 19.18 -2.70 9.61
CA GLY A 451 19.78 -2.11 10.79
C GLY A 451 18.69 -2.08 11.87
N THR A 452 18.97 -2.67 13.02
CA THR A 452 18.20 -2.78 14.29
C THR A 452 16.71 -3.19 14.30
N ALA A 453 15.87 -2.79 13.36
CA ALA A 453 14.47 -3.18 13.29
C ALA A 453 14.33 -4.54 12.58
N THR A 454 14.10 -5.59 13.37
CA THR A 454 13.93 -6.98 12.91
C THR A 454 12.47 -7.38 12.73
N THR A 455 11.54 -6.52 13.13
CA THR A 455 10.10 -6.78 13.10
C THR A 455 9.35 -5.62 12.43
N GLU A 456 8.20 -5.95 11.83
CA GLU A 456 7.27 -4.98 11.25
C GLU A 456 6.89 -3.86 12.24
N SER A 457 6.76 -4.18 13.53
CA SER A 457 6.48 -3.19 14.58
C SER A 457 7.64 -2.24 14.83
N GLU A 458 8.88 -2.72 14.75
CA GLU A 458 10.07 -1.88 14.86
C GLU A 458 10.20 -0.97 13.63
N GLN A 459 9.96 -1.50 12.43
CA GLN A 459 9.94 -0.73 11.18
C GLN A 459 8.86 0.37 11.20
N PHE A 460 7.65 0.04 11.65
CA PHE A 460 6.58 1.02 11.81
C PHE A 460 6.95 2.10 12.84
N SER A 461 7.54 1.72 13.97
CA SER A 461 7.99 2.67 14.99
C SER A 461 9.08 3.61 14.46
N GLU A 462 9.98 3.10 13.62
CA GLU A 462 11.00 3.89 12.94
C GLU A 462 10.39 4.85 11.91
N LEU A 463 9.44 4.38 11.09
CA LEU A 463 8.69 5.23 10.16
C LEU A 463 7.97 6.37 10.87
N VAL A 464 7.21 6.07 11.93
CA VAL A 464 6.54 7.08 12.77
C VAL A 464 7.57 8.04 13.36
N GLY A 465 8.69 7.53 13.85
CA GLY A 465 9.78 8.34 14.39
C GLY A 465 10.39 9.29 13.36
N ILE A 466 10.60 8.83 12.13
CA ILE A 466 11.10 9.63 11.01
C ILE A 466 10.08 10.71 10.66
N LEU A 467 8.81 10.35 10.41
CA LEU A 467 7.74 11.29 10.07
C LEU A 467 7.54 12.34 11.16
N SER A 468 7.53 11.93 12.43
CA SER A 468 7.40 12.83 13.59
C SER A 468 8.60 13.74 13.80
N SER A 469 9.77 13.39 13.24
CA SER A 469 11.00 14.19 13.33
C SER A 469 11.16 15.20 12.19
N MET A 470 10.33 15.08 11.16
CA MET A 470 10.28 16.01 10.04
C MET A 470 9.36 17.19 10.39
N ASP A 471 9.79 18.41 10.04
CA ASP A 471 8.90 19.57 10.08
C ASP A 471 7.84 19.43 8.97
N ALA A 472 6.57 19.77 9.27
CA ALA A 472 5.42 19.68 8.37
C ALA A 472 5.13 18.25 7.81
N PRO A 473 4.80 17.29 8.69
CA PRO A 473 4.53 15.89 8.29
C PRO A 473 3.41 15.76 7.26
N GLU A 474 2.37 16.59 7.33
CA GLU A 474 1.31 16.71 6.32
C GLU A 474 1.95 17.02 4.95
N SER A 475 2.59 18.20 4.80
CA SER A 475 3.27 18.59 3.55
C SER A 475 4.22 17.52 2.98
N ARG A 476 4.88 16.72 3.82
CA ARG A 476 5.77 15.64 3.38
C ARG A 476 5.02 14.39 2.92
N LEU A 477 3.86 14.07 3.49
CA LEU A 477 2.98 13.01 3.01
C LEU A 477 2.38 13.39 1.65
N ALA A 478 1.98 14.65 1.45
CA ALA A 478 1.56 15.19 0.15
C ALA A 478 2.69 15.11 -0.87
N GLU A 479 3.89 15.59 -0.52
CA GLU A 479 5.05 15.52 -1.41
C GLU A 479 5.38 14.07 -1.79
N LEU A 480 5.28 13.11 -0.86
CA LEU A 480 5.46 11.69 -1.14
C LEU A 480 4.36 11.17 -2.08
N GLY A 481 3.12 11.61 -1.87
CA GLY A 481 1.99 11.34 -2.76
C GLY A 481 2.21 11.87 -4.17
N GLU A 482 2.66 13.11 -4.31
CA GLU A 482 3.00 13.75 -5.56
C GLU A 482 4.11 12.98 -6.28
N ILE A 483 5.20 12.63 -5.58
CA ILE A 483 6.30 11.80 -6.11
C ILE A 483 5.79 10.43 -6.59
N MET A 484 4.84 9.82 -5.89
CA MET A 484 4.23 8.54 -6.29
C MET A 484 3.22 8.68 -7.46
N THR A 485 2.74 9.89 -7.74
CA THR A 485 1.86 10.19 -8.88
C THR A 485 2.58 10.73 -10.11
N GLU A 486 3.79 11.27 -9.96
CA GLU A 486 4.64 11.69 -11.08
C GLU A 486 5.11 10.43 -11.85
N ASP A 487 4.62 10.28 -13.09
CA ASP A 487 5.10 9.28 -14.06
C ASP A 487 6.63 9.46 -14.17
N PRO A 488 7.45 8.40 -14.06
CA PRO A 488 8.91 8.48 -14.28
C PRO A 488 9.32 8.75 -15.74
N ARG A 489 8.47 9.45 -16.51
CA ARG A 489 8.68 9.70 -17.95
C ARG A 489 8.99 11.15 -18.30
#